data_AF-A0A8R1IEC2-F1
#
_entry.id   AF-A0A8R1IEC2-F1
#
_cell.length_a   1.000
_cell.length_b   1.000
_cell.length_c   1.000
_cell.angle_alpha   90.00
_cell.angle_beta   90.00
_cell.angle_gamma   90.00
#
_symmetry.space_group_name_H-M   'P 1'
#
loop_
_entity.id
_entity.type
_entity.pdbx_description
1 polymer ?
#
loop_
_entity_poly.entity_id
_entity_poly.type
_entity_poly.pdbx_seq_one_letter_code
_entity_poly.pdbx_strand_id
1 'polypeptide(L)'
;MDAWPAKKNKISSAPFLWDYSPAIPIIAAVISLSVISNFLATSFTDPGILPRAENIEVIELDRQIAEEHNPHHDPAVPRPRFREATINGERVKMKYCTTCRFYRPPRCSHCAVCDNCVLMFDHHCPWVGNCIGQRNYCYFYRFVFCLSVLILYLFSCSVAHICLLSQNMPFGDVMRKTPGSAVVIIICFFTIWSIFGLSCFHTYLLCSDLTTNEDLKGIYRKKRRAAVQTSTSSAPDWHNQEPKNPFYSGSLKSFTGRLFKSRLPSVLDANGYINDQPTIVIQVPKFPPETR
;
A
#
# COMPACT_ATOMS: atom_id res chain seq x y z
N MET A 1 -36.28 -51.37 -4.48
CA MET A 1 -35.48 -51.14 -5.71
C MET A 1 -36.00 -49.84 -6.26
N ASP A 2 -35.50 -48.72 -5.73
CA ASP A 2 -36.05 -47.41 -6.06
C ASP A 2 -34.96 -46.59 -6.74
N ALA A 3 -35.27 -46.27 -7.99
CA ALA A 3 -34.35 -45.79 -8.99
C ALA A 3 -33.83 -44.38 -8.66
N TRP A 4 -32.52 -44.23 -8.74
CA TRP A 4 -31.80 -42.97 -8.78
C TRP A 4 -32.23 -42.14 -10.01
N PRO A 5 -32.81 -40.93 -9.88
CA PRO A 5 -33.13 -40.13 -11.05
C PRO A 5 -31.91 -39.32 -11.51
N ALA A 6 -31.52 -39.61 -12.75
CA ALA A 6 -30.95 -38.74 -13.77
C ALA A 6 -29.76 -37.82 -13.42
N LYS A 7 -28.60 -38.15 -14.02
CA LYS A 7 -27.45 -37.26 -14.24
C LYS A 7 -27.91 -35.92 -14.86
N LYS A 8 -28.01 -34.87 -14.04
CA LYS A 8 -28.08 -33.49 -14.54
C LYS A 8 -26.67 -33.02 -14.91
N ASN A 9 -26.54 -32.59 -16.16
CA ASN A 9 -25.42 -31.91 -16.82
C ASN A 9 -24.24 -31.50 -15.92
N LYS A 10 -23.19 -32.34 -15.90
CA LYS A 10 -21.89 -32.06 -15.30
C LYS A 10 -21.12 -31.06 -16.17
N ILE A 11 -21.39 -29.76 -15.98
CA ILE A 11 -20.51 -28.70 -16.52
C ILE A 11 -19.73 -27.99 -15.39
N SER A 12 -20.09 -28.19 -14.11
CA SER A 12 -19.35 -27.59 -12.99
C SER A 12 -18.62 -28.63 -12.13
N SER A 13 -17.37 -28.34 -11.83
CA SER A 13 -16.43 -29.18 -11.06
C SER A 13 -16.78 -29.29 -9.56
N ALA A 14 -17.95 -28.82 -9.13
CA ALA A 14 -18.41 -28.84 -7.74
C ALA A 14 -19.88 -29.28 -7.63
N PRO A 15 -20.22 -30.52 -8.04
CA PRO A 15 -21.60 -31.02 -8.06
C PRO A 15 -22.30 -30.92 -6.70
N PHE A 16 -21.58 -31.16 -5.59
CA PHE A 16 -22.17 -31.15 -4.25
C PHE A 16 -22.71 -29.78 -3.81
N LEU A 17 -21.98 -28.68 -4.03
CA LEU A 17 -22.42 -27.35 -3.56
C LEU A 17 -23.54 -26.76 -4.43
N TRP A 18 -23.54 -27.11 -5.72
CA TRP A 18 -24.58 -26.70 -6.65
C TRP A 18 -25.96 -27.26 -6.26
N ASP A 19 -25.98 -28.49 -5.74
CA ASP A 19 -27.19 -29.17 -5.29
C ASP A 19 -27.80 -28.52 -4.03
N TYR A 20 -27.01 -27.86 -3.18
CA TYR A 20 -27.52 -27.08 -2.04
C TYR A 20 -27.95 -25.67 -2.45
N SER A 21 -27.09 -24.94 -3.16
CA SER A 21 -27.42 -23.62 -3.69
C SER A 21 -26.41 -23.18 -4.76
N PRO A 22 -26.88 -22.85 -5.99
CA PRO A 22 -26.02 -22.26 -7.02
C PRO A 22 -25.37 -20.94 -6.59
N ALA A 23 -25.93 -20.24 -5.59
CA ALA A 23 -25.37 -18.98 -5.09
C ALA A 23 -23.96 -19.18 -4.49
N ILE A 24 -23.67 -20.33 -3.90
CA ILE A 24 -22.38 -20.63 -3.25
C ILE A 24 -21.23 -20.54 -4.27
N PRO A 25 -21.20 -21.36 -5.34
CA PRO A 25 -20.13 -21.26 -6.34
C PRO A 25 -20.14 -19.94 -7.11
N ILE A 26 -21.30 -19.29 -7.31
CA ILE A 26 -21.37 -17.97 -7.96
C ILE A 26 -20.68 -16.89 -7.11
N ILE A 27 -20.95 -16.83 -5.80
CA ILE A 27 -20.31 -15.89 -4.88
C ILE A 27 -18.79 -16.14 -4.87
N ALA A 28 -18.37 -17.41 -4.76
CA ALA A 28 -16.96 -17.78 -4.79
C ALA A 28 -16.28 -17.30 -6.09
N ALA A 29 -16.93 -17.48 -7.24
CA ALA A 29 -16.43 -17.04 -8.54
C ALA A 29 -16.30 -15.51 -8.62
N VAL A 30 -17.32 -14.77 -8.16
CA VAL A 30 -17.29 -13.29 -8.15
C VAL A 30 -16.14 -12.77 -7.27
N ILE A 31 -15.98 -13.31 -6.06
CA ILE A 31 -14.89 -12.90 -5.17
C ILE A 31 -13.53 -13.27 -5.80
N SER A 32 -13.41 -14.46 -6.39
CA SER A 32 -12.17 -14.91 -7.05
C SER A 32 -11.80 -14.03 -8.24
N LEU A 33 -12.76 -13.66 -9.09
CA LEU A 33 -12.54 -12.73 -10.20
C LEU A 33 -12.13 -11.35 -9.70
N SER A 34 -12.72 -10.87 -8.60
CA SER A 34 -12.28 -9.63 -7.95
C SER A 34 -10.83 -9.71 -7.45
N VAL A 35 -10.44 -10.81 -6.81
CA VAL A 35 -9.06 -11.04 -6.34
C VAL A 35 -8.09 -11.02 -7.52
N ILE A 36 -8.38 -11.77 -8.59
CA ILE A 36 -7.53 -11.85 -9.79
C ILE A 36 -7.42 -10.47 -10.44
N SER A 37 -8.55 -9.78 -10.65
CA SER A 37 -8.57 -8.45 -11.26
C SER A 37 -7.73 -7.44 -10.46
N ASN A 38 -7.91 -7.38 -9.14
CA ASN A 38 -7.13 -6.47 -8.31
C ASN A 38 -5.65 -6.87 -8.23
N PHE A 39 -5.31 -8.17 -8.20
CA PHE A 39 -3.93 -8.63 -8.25
C PHE A 39 -3.23 -8.17 -9.54
N LEU A 40 -3.89 -8.37 -10.69
CA LEU A 40 -3.36 -7.93 -11.98
C LEU A 40 -3.24 -6.41 -12.04
N ALA A 41 -4.26 -5.68 -11.57
CA ALA A 41 -4.22 -4.22 -11.51
C ALA A 41 -3.09 -3.72 -10.60
N THR A 42 -2.85 -4.33 -9.44
CA THR A 42 -1.72 -4.00 -8.57
C THR A 42 -0.38 -4.24 -9.25
N SER A 43 -0.25 -5.38 -9.93
CA SER A 43 0.99 -5.82 -10.56
C SER A 43 1.37 -4.96 -11.76
N PHE A 44 0.40 -4.64 -12.62
CA PHE A 44 0.64 -3.97 -13.91
C PHE A 44 0.37 -2.47 -13.93
N THR A 45 -0.15 -1.89 -12.85
CA THR A 45 -0.29 -0.43 -12.75
C THR A 45 1.02 0.19 -12.29
N ASP A 46 1.48 1.23 -12.97
CA ASP A 46 2.61 2.04 -12.50
C ASP A 46 2.29 2.60 -11.10
N PRO A 47 3.13 2.31 -10.08
CA PRO A 47 2.84 2.64 -8.70
C PRO A 47 2.91 4.14 -8.38
N GLY A 48 3.38 4.97 -9.30
CA GLY A 48 3.70 6.37 -9.00
C GLY A 48 5.17 6.69 -9.23
N ILE A 49 5.82 6.05 -10.21
CA ILE A 49 7.21 6.33 -10.53
C ILE A 49 7.35 7.80 -10.94
N LEU A 50 8.35 8.44 -10.35
CA LEU A 50 8.80 9.77 -10.74
C LEU A 50 9.98 9.65 -11.70
N PRO A 51 9.97 10.43 -12.78
CA PRO A 51 11.09 10.45 -13.69
C PRO A 51 12.36 11.01 -13.07
N ARG A 52 13.50 10.59 -13.61
CA ARG A 52 14.80 11.10 -13.18
C ARG A 52 14.98 12.50 -13.73
N ALA A 53 15.56 13.38 -12.92
CA ALA A 53 15.82 14.74 -13.36
C ALA A 53 16.81 14.75 -14.51
N GLU A 54 16.53 15.56 -15.53
CA GLU A 54 17.43 15.79 -16.65
C GLU A 54 18.63 16.64 -16.22
N ASN A 55 19.70 16.64 -17.02
CA ASN A 55 20.87 17.46 -16.72
C ASN A 55 20.51 18.95 -16.63
N ILE A 56 19.62 19.41 -17.51
CA ILE A 56 19.16 20.81 -17.54
C ILE A 56 18.39 21.17 -16.28
N GLU A 57 17.52 20.28 -15.79
CA GLU A 57 16.76 20.50 -14.55
C GLU A 57 17.67 20.51 -13.32
N VAL A 58 18.71 19.67 -13.31
CA VAL A 58 19.72 19.68 -12.25
C VAL A 58 20.51 20.99 -12.26
N ILE A 59 20.93 21.47 -13.44
CA ILE A 59 21.65 22.74 -13.58
C ILE A 59 20.78 23.91 -13.11
N GLU A 60 19.51 23.94 -13.51
CA GLU A 60 18.57 24.99 -13.09
C GLU A 60 18.29 24.93 -11.58
N LEU A 61 18.16 23.73 -11.02
CA LEU A 61 18.03 23.54 -9.58
C LEU A 61 19.27 24.04 -8.82
N ASP A 62 20.47 23.75 -9.33
CA ASP A 62 21.74 24.23 -8.76
C ASP A 62 21.85 25.77 -8.87
N ARG A 63 21.40 26.36 -10.00
CA ARG A 63 21.31 27.81 -10.21
C ARG A 63 20.38 28.46 -9.17
N GLN A 64 19.19 27.90 -8.98
CA GLN A 64 18.22 28.40 -7.99
C GLN A 64 18.74 28.32 -6.56
N ILE A 65 19.46 27.23 -6.20
CA ILE A 65 20.12 27.13 -4.89
C ILE A 65 21.15 28.24 -4.72
N ALA A 66 21.97 28.49 -5.76
CA ALA A 66 22.99 29.54 -5.71
C ALA A 66 22.38 30.94 -5.55
N GLU A 67 21.24 31.21 -6.21
CA GLU A 67 20.51 32.48 -6.07
C GLU A 67 19.89 32.67 -4.68
N GLU A 68 19.35 31.61 -4.09
CA GLU A 68 18.71 31.64 -2.77
C GLU A 68 19.74 31.81 -1.63
N HIS A 69 21.00 31.42 -1.83
CA HIS A 69 22.01 31.29 -0.76
C HIS A 69 23.14 32.35 -0.75
N ASN A 70 22.84 33.61 -1.14
CA ASN A 70 23.76 34.77 -1.19
C ASN A 70 24.68 34.77 -2.45
N PRO A 71 24.91 35.90 -3.14
CA PRO A 71 25.64 35.97 -4.42
C PRO A 71 27.13 35.56 -4.39
N HIS A 72 27.66 35.17 -3.23
CA HIS A 72 29.05 34.75 -3.02
C HIS A 72 29.21 33.23 -2.87
N HIS A 73 28.23 32.44 -3.33
CA HIS A 73 28.28 30.99 -3.22
C HIS A 73 29.44 30.39 -4.04
N ASP A 74 30.40 29.79 -3.34
CA ASP A 74 31.47 28.99 -3.94
C ASP A 74 30.88 27.72 -4.58
N PRO A 75 31.07 27.46 -5.88
CA PRO A 75 30.60 26.23 -6.54
C PRO A 75 31.11 24.93 -5.90
N ALA A 76 32.09 24.99 -4.99
CA ALA A 76 32.57 23.84 -4.22
C ALA A 76 31.66 23.42 -3.04
N VAL A 77 30.65 24.20 -2.64
CA VAL A 77 29.77 23.82 -1.52
C VAL A 77 28.81 22.70 -1.95
N PRO A 78 28.82 21.52 -1.30
CA PRO A 78 27.97 20.41 -1.68
C PRO A 78 26.48 20.71 -1.44
N ARG A 79 25.62 20.25 -2.35
CA ARG A 79 24.16 20.39 -2.26
C ARG A 79 23.65 20.04 -0.85
N PRO A 80 22.74 20.86 -0.25
CA PRO A 80 22.14 20.54 1.02
C PRO A 80 21.51 19.15 0.98
N ARG A 81 21.88 18.27 1.90
CA ARG A 81 21.36 16.89 1.94
C ARG A 81 19.83 16.84 2.13
N PHE A 82 19.28 17.89 2.70
CA PHE A 82 17.87 18.03 3.03
C PHE A 82 17.34 19.38 2.56
N ARG A 83 16.09 19.38 2.10
CA ARG A 83 15.23 20.57 2.04
C ARG A 83 14.06 20.38 2.98
N GLU A 84 13.50 21.46 3.49
CA GLU A 84 12.29 21.39 4.31
C GLU A 84 11.09 21.87 3.49
N ALA A 85 9.90 21.33 3.77
CA ALA A 85 8.65 21.80 3.19
C ALA A 85 7.61 21.85 4.31
N THR A 86 6.84 22.93 4.39
CA THR A 86 5.77 23.03 5.39
C THR A 86 4.49 22.45 4.81
N ILE A 87 3.89 21.46 5.47
CA ILE A 87 2.63 20.82 5.08
C ILE A 87 1.67 20.91 6.24
N ASN A 88 0.54 21.59 6.08
CA ASN A 88 -0.46 21.79 7.14
C ASN A 88 0.15 22.28 8.47
N GLY A 89 1.16 23.17 8.39
CA GLY A 89 1.85 23.72 9.55
C GLY A 89 3.01 22.87 10.10
N GLU A 90 3.22 21.65 9.59
CA GLU A 90 4.32 20.77 10.02
C GLU A 90 5.48 20.79 9.02
N ARG A 91 6.72 20.83 9.53
CA ARG A 91 7.93 20.79 8.69
C ARG A 91 8.27 19.35 8.32
N VAL A 92 8.28 19.07 7.01
CA VAL A 92 8.63 17.76 6.44
C VAL A 92 9.98 17.84 5.73
N LYS A 93 10.90 16.94 6.09
CA LYS A 93 12.25 16.87 5.51
C LYS A 93 12.26 16.07 4.21
N MET A 94 12.61 16.74 3.11
CA MET A 94 12.82 16.17 1.78
C MET A 94 14.30 15.80 1.59
N LYS A 95 14.58 14.52 1.33
CA LYS A 95 15.94 14.00 1.10
C LYS A 95 16.28 14.07 -0.38
N TYR A 96 17.50 14.47 -0.71
CA TYR A 96 17.98 14.36 -2.10
C TYR A 96 18.19 12.89 -2.51
N CYS A 97 17.74 12.53 -3.71
CA CYS A 97 18.04 11.24 -4.32
C CYS A 97 19.20 11.38 -5.28
N THR A 98 20.33 10.74 -5.02
CA THR A 98 21.48 10.77 -5.93
C THR A 98 21.21 10.03 -7.24
N THR A 99 20.49 8.91 -7.19
CA THR A 99 20.16 8.09 -8.38
C THR A 99 19.20 8.78 -9.35
N CYS A 100 18.14 9.38 -8.82
CA CYS A 100 17.11 10.05 -9.62
C CYS A 100 17.35 11.57 -9.76
N ARG A 101 18.32 12.13 -9.03
CA ARG A 101 18.85 13.50 -9.13
C ARG A 101 17.89 14.65 -8.79
N PHE A 102 16.91 14.42 -7.92
CA PHE A 102 16.03 15.46 -7.38
C PHE A 102 15.78 15.29 -5.87
N TYR A 103 15.28 16.36 -5.24
CA TYR A 103 14.77 16.29 -3.87
C TYR A 103 13.46 15.53 -3.82
N ARG A 104 13.45 14.39 -3.12
CA ARG A 104 12.29 13.50 -3.04
C ARG A 104 11.10 14.28 -2.47
N PRO A 105 9.97 14.35 -3.20
CA PRO A 105 8.75 14.97 -2.70
C PRO A 105 8.31 14.36 -1.37
N PRO A 106 7.45 15.03 -0.59
CA PRO A 106 6.89 14.45 0.62
C PRO A 106 6.30 13.06 0.36
N ARG A 107 6.60 12.11 1.27
CA ARG A 107 6.18 10.69 1.17
C ARG A 107 6.76 9.91 -0.02
N CYS A 108 7.64 10.50 -0.83
CA CYS A 108 8.37 9.79 -1.88
C CYS A 108 9.59 9.05 -1.31
N SER A 109 9.84 7.83 -1.78
CA SER A 109 11.08 7.09 -1.45
C SER A 109 11.64 6.41 -2.69
N HIS A 110 12.96 6.26 -2.73
CA HIS A 110 13.64 5.48 -3.76
C HIS A 110 13.61 4.01 -3.36
N CYS A 111 13.09 3.17 -4.26
CA CYS A 111 13.18 1.72 -4.14
C CYS A 111 14.44 1.26 -4.87
N ALA A 112 15.38 0.66 -4.15
CA ALA A 112 16.61 0.13 -4.75
C ALA A 112 16.36 -1.09 -5.65
N VAL A 113 15.30 -1.87 -5.37
CA VAL A 113 14.94 -3.06 -6.17
C VAL A 113 14.42 -2.66 -7.54
N CYS A 114 13.51 -1.67 -7.59
CA CYS A 114 12.97 -1.15 -8.84
C CYS A 114 13.83 -0.03 -9.45
N ASP A 115 14.90 0.39 -8.77
CA ASP A 115 15.78 1.53 -9.12
C ASP A 115 15.03 2.81 -9.52
N ASN A 116 13.97 3.15 -8.79
CA ASN A 116 13.09 4.27 -9.11
C ASN A 116 12.56 4.95 -7.85
N CYS A 117 12.33 6.26 -7.93
CA CYS A 117 11.60 7.00 -6.92
C CYS A 117 10.09 6.85 -7.13
N VAL A 118 9.36 6.48 -6.07
CA VAL A 118 7.92 6.23 -6.12
C VAL A 118 7.20 7.20 -5.18
N LEU A 119 6.18 7.90 -5.68
CA LEU A 119 5.30 8.76 -4.90
C LEU A 119 4.48 7.97 -3.90
N MET A 120 4.32 8.53 -2.70
CA MET A 120 3.65 7.88 -1.57
C MET A 120 4.09 6.42 -1.39
N PHE A 121 5.40 6.17 -1.49
CA PHE A 121 5.96 4.82 -1.45
C PHE A 121 5.56 4.11 -0.16
N ASP A 122 4.92 2.96 -0.32
CA ASP A 122 4.50 2.11 0.78
C ASP A 122 5.52 1.02 1.05
N HIS A 123 5.77 0.16 0.07
CA HIS A 123 6.80 -0.88 0.11
C HIS A 123 7.06 -1.45 -1.30
N HIS A 124 8.11 -2.24 -1.45
CA HIS A 124 8.26 -3.12 -2.61
C HIS A 124 7.67 -4.48 -2.26
N CYS A 125 6.73 -4.97 -3.07
CA CYS A 125 6.04 -6.23 -2.80
C CYS A 125 6.52 -7.30 -3.78
N PRO A 126 7.30 -8.30 -3.32
CA PRO A 126 7.82 -9.34 -4.19
C PRO A 126 6.72 -10.23 -4.79
N TRP A 127 5.56 -10.33 -4.11
CA TRP A 127 4.43 -11.16 -4.54
C TRP A 127 3.74 -10.66 -5.80
N VAL A 128 3.73 -9.34 -6.00
CA VAL A 128 3.15 -8.69 -7.20
C VAL A 128 4.24 -8.24 -8.18
N GLY A 129 5.51 -8.43 -7.83
CA GLY A 129 6.65 -8.00 -8.65
C GLY A 129 6.75 -6.49 -8.89
N ASN A 130 6.15 -5.67 -8.02
CA ASN A 130 6.04 -4.23 -8.23
C ASN A 130 6.12 -3.45 -6.89
N CYS A 131 6.48 -2.18 -6.94
CA CYS A 131 6.29 -1.29 -5.81
C CYS A 131 4.81 -1.07 -5.54
N ILE A 132 4.45 -0.87 -4.28
CA ILE A 132 3.16 -0.35 -3.85
C ILE A 132 3.37 1.13 -3.53
N GLY A 133 2.68 1.99 -4.25
CA GLY A 133 2.80 3.43 -4.14
C GLY A 133 1.46 4.13 -4.34
N GLN A 134 1.50 5.42 -4.63
CA GLN A 134 0.31 6.22 -4.85
C GLN A 134 -0.65 5.51 -5.83
N ARG A 135 -0.27 5.24 -7.08
CA ARG A 135 -1.25 4.90 -8.11
C ARG A 135 -1.86 3.50 -8.02
N ASN A 136 -1.21 2.54 -7.36
CA ASN A 136 -1.69 1.16 -7.27
C ASN A 136 -2.10 0.69 -5.86
N TYR A 137 -1.94 1.51 -4.82
CA TYR A 137 -2.29 1.13 -3.44
C TYR A 137 -3.76 0.73 -3.27
N CYS A 138 -4.70 1.39 -3.96
CA CYS A 138 -6.12 1.05 -3.85
C CYS A 138 -6.42 -0.38 -4.36
N TYR A 139 -5.79 -0.80 -5.46
CA TYR A 139 -5.88 -2.16 -5.97
C TYR A 139 -5.22 -3.14 -4.99
N PHE A 140 -4.04 -2.80 -4.44
CA PHE A 140 -3.35 -3.65 -3.48
C PHE A 140 -4.20 -3.92 -2.24
N TYR A 141 -4.79 -2.87 -1.67
CA TYR A 141 -5.68 -3.00 -0.52
C TYR A 141 -6.91 -3.85 -0.84
N ARG A 142 -7.59 -3.59 -1.97
CA ARG A 142 -8.74 -4.39 -2.40
C ARG A 142 -8.37 -5.84 -2.66
N PHE A 143 -7.20 -6.10 -3.24
CA PHE A 143 -6.66 -7.44 -3.44
C PHE A 143 -6.52 -8.18 -2.10
N VAL A 144 -5.79 -7.61 -1.13
CA VAL A 144 -5.57 -8.24 0.18
C VAL A 144 -6.89 -8.42 0.95
N PHE A 145 -7.78 -7.44 0.89
CA PHE A 145 -9.09 -7.49 1.54
C PHE A 145 -10.00 -8.58 0.92
N CYS A 146 -10.16 -8.57 -0.41
CA CYS A 146 -10.96 -9.59 -1.11
C CYS A 146 -10.35 -10.98 -0.96
N LEU A 147 -9.02 -11.12 -0.93
CA LEU A 147 -8.34 -12.38 -0.67
C LEU A 147 -8.63 -12.88 0.75
N SER A 148 -8.62 -11.99 1.75
CA SER A 148 -9.02 -12.35 3.12
C SER A 148 -10.45 -12.88 3.17
N VAL A 149 -11.39 -12.20 2.49
CA VAL A 149 -12.78 -12.64 2.41
C VAL A 149 -12.89 -13.99 1.70
N LEU A 150 -12.17 -14.20 0.59
CA LEU A 150 -12.16 -15.45 -0.15
C LEU A 150 -11.67 -16.62 0.71
N ILE A 151 -10.56 -16.45 1.42
CA ILE A 151 -9.98 -17.49 2.27
C ILE A 151 -10.96 -17.87 3.40
N LEU A 152 -11.56 -16.87 4.08
CA LEU A 152 -12.57 -17.14 5.11
C LEU A 152 -13.79 -17.86 4.53
N TYR A 153 -14.26 -17.44 3.36
CA TYR A 153 -15.38 -18.05 2.67
C TYR A 153 -15.11 -19.53 2.32
N LEU A 154 -13.95 -19.82 1.72
CA LEU A 154 -13.54 -21.18 1.36
C LEU A 154 -13.33 -22.07 2.59
N PHE A 155 -12.76 -21.52 3.66
CA PHE A 155 -12.62 -22.20 4.94
C PHE A 155 -13.99 -22.59 5.50
N SER A 156 -14.91 -21.64 5.61
CA SER A 156 -16.27 -21.88 6.11
C SER A 156 -17.02 -22.91 5.26
N CYS A 157 -16.98 -22.80 3.93
CA CYS A 157 -17.62 -23.77 3.04
C CYS A 157 -17.02 -25.17 3.18
N SER A 158 -15.70 -25.27 3.32
CA SER A 158 -15.01 -26.56 3.44
C SER A 158 -15.29 -27.23 4.78
N VAL A 159 -15.31 -26.47 5.88
CA VAL A 159 -15.71 -26.96 7.20
C VAL A 159 -17.16 -27.41 7.18
N ALA A 160 -18.07 -26.59 6.63
CA ALA A 160 -19.49 -26.95 6.51
C ALA A 160 -19.68 -28.25 5.70
N HIS A 161 -18.95 -28.42 4.59
CA HIS A 161 -19.00 -29.64 3.78
C HIS A 161 -18.60 -30.89 4.58
N ILE A 162 -17.52 -30.84 5.35
CA ILE A 162 -17.10 -31.97 6.21
C ILE A 162 -18.13 -32.23 7.30
N CYS A 163 -18.62 -31.19 7.98
CA CYS A 163 -19.61 -31.33 9.05
C CYS A 163 -20.90 -31.99 8.55
N LEU A 164 -21.42 -31.56 7.39
CA LEU A 164 -22.64 -32.13 6.80
C LEU A 164 -22.48 -33.61 6.42
N LEU A 165 -21.31 -33.99 5.89
CA LEU A 165 -21.05 -35.40 5.59
C LEU A 165 -20.87 -36.24 6.86
N SER A 166 -20.23 -35.69 7.90
CA SER A 166 -20.04 -36.40 9.17
C SER A 166 -21.32 -36.74 9.92
N GLN A 167 -22.44 -36.10 9.58
CA GLN A 167 -23.76 -36.46 10.11
C GLN A 167 -24.27 -37.79 9.56
N ASN A 168 -23.81 -38.20 8.37
CA ASN A 168 -24.34 -39.34 7.64
C ASN A 168 -23.35 -40.51 7.54
N MET A 169 -22.06 -40.29 7.85
CA MET A 169 -21.02 -41.32 7.77
C MET A 169 -19.87 -41.05 8.74
N PRO A 170 -19.12 -42.09 9.15
CA PRO A 170 -17.96 -41.95 10.04
C PRO A 170 -16.93 -40.97 9.50
N PHE A 171 -16.28 -40.20 10.38
CA PHE A 171 -15.30 -39.17 10.00
C PHE A 171 -14.18 -39.69 9.10
N GLY A 172 -13.66 -40.90 9.35
CA GLY A 172 -12.63 -41.51 8.51
C GLY A 172 -13.06 -41.69 7.05
N ASP A 173 -14.31 -42.03 6.81
CA ASP A 173 -14.85 -42.21 5.47
C ASP A 173 -15.15 -40.87 4.80
N VAL A 174 -15.55 -39.85 5.56
CA VAL A 174 -15.66 -38.46 5.06
C VAL A 174 -14.32 -38.00 4.51
N MET A 175 -13.25 -38.15 5.29
CA MET A 175 -11.91 -37.70 4.90
C MET A 175 -11.39 -38.43 3.66
N ARG A 176 -11.70 -39.72 3.51
CA ARG A 176 -11.38 -40.51 2.30
C ARG A 176 -12.20 -40.07 1.08
N LYS A 177 -13.46 -39.69 1.28
CA LYS A 177 -14.37 -39.25 0.21
C LYS A 177 -14.09 -37.82 -0.24
N THR A 178 -13.61 -36.94 0.64
CA THR A 178 -13.41 -35.50 0.37
C THR A 178 -12.02 -34.98 0.76
N PRO A 179 -10.93 -35.61 0.30
CA PRO A 179 -9.57 -35.19 0.65
C PRO A 179 -9.29 -33.73 0.24
N GLY A 180 -9.91 -33.24 -0.83
CA GLY A 180 -9.78 -31.85 -1.28
C GLY A 180 -10.25 -30.82 -0.23
N SER A 181 -11.38 -31.07 0.44
CA SER A 181 -11.87 -30.15 1.49
C SER A 181 -10.96 -30.13 2.71
N ALA A 182 -10.38 -31.28 3.07
CA ALA A 182 -9.38 -31.34 4.13
C ALA A 182 -8.11 -30.53 3.79
N VAL A 183 -7.60 -30.68 2.57
CA VAL A 183 -6.44 -29.92 2.08
C VAL A 183 -6.73 -28.42 2.07
N VAL A 184 -7.91 -28.00 1.58
CA VAL A 184 -8.31 -26.58 1.59
C VAL A 184 -8.37 -26.03 3.01
N ILE A 185 -8.95 -26.77 3.97
CA ILE A 185 -9.00 -26.35 5.39
C ILE A 185 -7.60 -26.12 5.94
N ILE A 186 -6.67 -27.04 5.69
CA ILE A 186 -5.29 -26.93 6.17
C ILE A 186 -4.61 -25.69 5.57
N ILE A 187 -4.70 -25.50 4.25
CA ILE A 187 -4.11 -24.35 3.56
C ILE A 187 -4.73 -23.04 4.09
N CYS A 188 -6.06 -22.98 4.21
CA CYS A 188 -6.76 -21.82 4.73
C CYS A 188 -6.36 -21.53 6.19
N PHE A 189 -6.25 -22.54 7.05
CA PHE A 189 -5.89 -22.36 8.45
C PHE A 189 -4.54 -21.63 8.62
N PHE A 190 -3.52 -22.05 7.86
CA PHE A 190 -2.21 -21.40 7.92
C PHE A 190 -2.19 -20.02 7.25
N THR A 191 -2.94 -19.85 6.15
CA THR A 191 -2.94 -18.59 5.39
C THR A 191 -3.80 -17.50 6.03
N ILE A 192 -4.86 -17.84 6.78
CA ILE A 192 -5.75 -16.88 7.46
C ILE A 192 -4.96 -15.91 8.34
N TRP A 193 -4.09 -16.42 9.21
CA TRP A 193 -3.36 -15.58 10.16
C TRP A 193 -2.51 -14.51 9.49
N SER A 194 -1.84 -14.89 8.39
CA SER A 194 -0.98 -13.98 7.64
C SER A 194 -1.80 -12.97 6.82
N ILE A 195 -2.74 -13.45 6.01
CA ILE A 195 -3.47 -12.60 5.06
C ILE A 195 -4.49 -11.69 5.75
N PHE A 196 -5.23 -12.21 6.73
CA PHE A 196 -6.16 -11.41 7.52
C PHE A 196 -5.41 -10.39 8.39
N GLY A 197 -4.29 -10.79 8.99
CA GLY A 197 -3.42 -9.89 9.75
C GLY A 197 -2.91 -8.73 8.89
N LEU A 198 -2.47 -9.01 7.66
CA LEU A 198 -2.06 -7.99 6.70
C LEU A 198 -3.23 -7.05 6.32
N SER A 199 -4.42 -7.58 6.09
CA SER A 199 -5.63 -6.78 5.82
C SER A 199 -5.96 -5.82 6.97
N CYS A 200 -5.92 -6.29 8.21
CA CYS A 200 -6.11 -5.48 9.41
C CYS A 200 -5.04 -4.39 9.53
N PHE A 201 -3.78 -4.73 9.32
CA PHE A 201 -2.67 -3.78 9.36
C PHE A 201 -2.82 -2.66 8.32
N HIS A 202 -3.13 -3.00 7.06
CA HIS A 202 -3.35 -1.98 6.04
C HIS A 202 -4.63 -1.16 6.27
N THR A 203 -5.64 -1.74 6.91
CA THR A 203 -6.83 -1.00 7.36
C THR A 203 -6.46 0.03 8.43
N TYR A 204 -5.60 -0.32 9.39
CA TYR A 204 -5.04 0.63 10.35
C TYR A 204 -4.27 1.77 9.65
N LEU A 205 -3.38 1.43 8.71
CA LEU A 205 -2.60 2.41 7.96
C LEU A 205 -3.48 3.38 7.15
N LEU A 206 -4.59 2.90 6.58
CA LEU A 206 -5.58 3.74 5.90
C LEU A 206 -6.25 4.70 6.87
N CYS A 207 -6.73 4.18 8.01
CA CYS A 207 -7.38 4.98 9.04
C CYS A 207 -6.42 6.03 9.64
N SER A 208 -5.12 5.74 9.75
CA SER A 208 -4.12 6.67 10.30
C SER A 208 -3.44 7.58 9.27
N ASP A 209 -3.80 7.47 7.98
CA ASP A 209 -3.10 8.10 6.84
C ASP A 209 -1.57 7.91 6.88
N LEU A 210 -1.15 6.66 7.05
CA LEU A 210 0.25 6.25 7.08
C LEU A 210 0.56 5.29 5.94
N THR A 211 1.71 5.44 5.31
CA THR A 211 2.31 4.36 4.52
C THR A 211 3.03 3.38 5.44
N THR A 212 3.19 2.14 5.01
CA THR A 212 3.99 1.13 5.73
C THR A 212 5.41 1.65 5.99
N ASN A 213 6.01 2.29 4.98
CA ASN A 213 7.33 2.92 5.10
C ASN A 213 7.40 4.01 6.18
N GLU A 214 6.36 4.83 6.35
CA GLU A 214 6.30 5.87 7.39
C GLU A 214 6.14 5.26 8.79
N ASP A 215 5.28 4.24 8.91
CA ASP A 215 5.02 3.55 10.17
C ASP A 215 6.24 2.76 10.66
N LEU A 216 6.89 2.00 9.77
CA LEU A 216 8.11 1.25 10.08
C LEU A 216 9.27 2.17 10.49
N LYS A 217 9.38 3.33 9.85
CA LYS A 217 10.37 4.36 10.25
C LYS A 217 9.99 5.09 11.53
N GLY A 218 8.75 4.92 12.01
CA GLY A 218 8.22 5.59 13.19
C GLY A 218 8.23 7.10 13.06
N ILE A 219 8.02 7.64 11.85
CA ILE A 219 8.17 9.09 11.56
C ILE A 219 7.26 9.94 12.48
N TYR A 220 6.06 9.44 12.74
CA TYR A 220 5.04 10.11 13.54
C TYR A 220 4.76 9.37 14.87
N ARG A 221 5.61 8.41 15.25
CA ARG A 221 5.40 7.66 16.49
C ARG A 221 5.88 8.50 17.66
N LYS A 222 5.04 8.64 18.69
CA LYS A 222 5.41 9.25 19.97
C LYS A 222 6.66 8.56 20.51
N LYS A 223 7.78 9.28 20.61
CA LYS A 223 8.95 8.77 21.33
C LYS A 223 8.54 8.66 22.80
N ARG A 224 8.38 7.44 23.32
CA ARG A 224 8.47 7.22 24.77
C ARG A 224 9.94 7.47 25.14
N ARG A 225 10.34 8.74 25.33
CA ARG A 225 11.60 9.01 26.01
C ARG A 225 11.46 8.49 27.43
N ALA A 226 12.34 7.58 27.80
CA ALA A 226 12.54 7.15 29.17
C ALA A 226 12.56 8.40 30.07
N ALA A 227 11.72 8.37 31.11
CA ALA A 227 11.75 9.35 32.17
C ALA A 227 13.12 9.27 32.87
N VAL A 228 14.08 10.04 32.39
CA VAL A 228 15.23 10.45 33.20
C VAL A 228 15.11 11.96 33.29
N GLN A 229 14.51 12.36 34.41
CA GLN A 229 14.40 13.74 34.87
C GLN A 229 15.77 14.43 34.79
N THR A 230 15.86 15.48 34.00
CA THR A 230 16.69 16.64 34.32
C THR A 230 15.77 17.85 34.22
N SER A 231 15.18 18.18 35.36
CA SER A 231 14.45 19.42 35.58
C SER A 231 15.44 20.58 35.50
N THR A 232 15.38 21.40 34.45
CA THR A 232 15.72 22.84 34.45
C THR A 232 15.72 23.40 33.01
N SER A 233 14.58 23.91 32.53
CA SER A 233 14.56 25.08 31.62
C SER A 233 13.12 25.53 31.37
N SER A 234 12.84 26.81 31.60
CA SER A 234 11.57 27.51 31.35
C SER A 234 11.46 28.10 29.93
N ALA A 235 12.26 27.63 28.97
CA ALA A 235 12.11 28.00 27.57
C ALA A 235 11.05 27.10 26.89
N PRO A 236 10.22 27.63 25.97
CA PRO A 236 9.38 26.79 25.12
C PRO A 236 10.31 25.90 24.29
N ASP A 237 10.34 24.61 24.62
CA ASP A 237 11.21 23.65 23.95
C ASP A 237 10.61 23.25 22.60
N TRP A 238 10.98 23.98 21.55
CA TRP A 238 10.63 23.66 20.16
C TRP A 238 11.17 22.29 19.71
N HIS A 239 12.09 21.67 20.47
CA HIS A 239 12.59 20.32 20.20
C HIS A 239 11.73 19.20 20.83
N ASN A 240 10.68 19.54 21.59
CA ASN A 240 9.82 18.57 22.28
C ASN A 240 8.37 18.51 21.75
N GLN A 241 8.05 19.16 20.63
CA GLN A 241 6.75 18.93 19.98
C GLN A 241 6.72 17.54 19.34
N GLU A 242 5.72 16.75 19.74
CA GLU A 242 5.47 15.43 19.14
C GLU A 242 5.22 15.60 17.64
N PRO A 243 5.92 14.83 16.78
CA PRO A 243 5.71 14.93 15.34
C PRO A 243 4.27 14.53 15.02
N LYS A 244 3.44 15.51 14.66
CA LYS A 244 2.07 15.26 14.20
C LYS A 244 2.11 14.76 12.78
N ASN A 245 1.20 13.86 12.42
CA ASN A 245 1.02 13.46 11.03
C ASN A 245 0.27 14.58 10.29
N PRO A 246 0.92 15.37 9.41
CA PRO A 246 0.25 16.48 8.73
C PRO A 246 -0.76 16.01 7.68
N PHE A 247 -0.74 14.74 7.29
CA PHE A 247 -1.65 14.17 6.30
C PHE A 247 -2.95 13.67 6.93
N TYR A 248 -2.94 13.38 8.24
CA TYR A 248 -4.11 12.84 8.92
C TYR A 248 -5.25 13.85 8.98
N SER A 249 -6.42 13.47 8.46
CA SER A 249 -7.63 14.33 8.41
C SER A 249 -8.83 13.72 9.14
N GLY A 250 -8.62 12.67 9.94
CA GLY A 250 -9.65 11.90 10.62
C GLY A 250 -9.88 10.53 9.94
N SER A 251 -10.09 9.49 10.75
CA SER A 251 -10.10 8.08 10.30
C SER A 251 -10.90 7.82 9.01
N LEU A 252 -12.18 8.22 8.95
CA LEU A 252 -13.02 7.97 7.78
C LEU A 252 -12.60 8.80 6.55
N LYS A 253 -12.15 10.04 6.76
CA LYS A 253 -11.68 10.92 5.68
C LYS A 253 -10.36 10.41 5.10
N SER A 254 -9.43 9.99 5.96
CA SER A 254 -8.18 9.34 5.56
C SER A 254 -8.44 8.05 4.78
N PHE A 255 -9.33 7.18 5.29
CA PHE A 255 -9.69 5.93 4.66
C PHE A 255 -10.27 6.14 3.24
N THR A 256 -11.30 6.97 3.13
CA THR A 256 -11.97 7.24 1.86
C THR A 256 -11.07 8.02 0.89
N GLY A 257 -10.33 9.01 1.40
CA GLY A 257 -9.39 9.80 0.61
C GLY A 257 -8.27 8.96 0.00
N ARG A 258 -7.72 7.99 0.73
CA ARG A 258 -6.68 7.10 0.19
C ARG A 258 -7.24 6.03 -0.76
N LEU A 259 -8.49 5.61 -0.61
CA LEU A 259 -9.05 4.55 -1.47
C LEU A 259 -9.72 5.06 -2.75
N PHE A 260 -10.36 6.22 -2.69
CA PHE A 260 -11.27 6.67 -3.75
C PHE A 260 -10.89 8.01 -4.39
N LYS A 261 -9.94 8.76 -3.84
CA LYS A 261 -9.51 10.02 -4.48
C LYS A 261 -8.81 9.72 -5.80
N SER A 262 -9.24 10.42 -6.86
CA SER A 262 -8.57 10.38 -8.16
C SER A 262 -7.10 10.71 -8.00
N ARG A 263 -6.24 9.91 -8.62
CA ARG A 263 -4.79 10.05 -8.56
C ARG A 263 -4.32 10.64 -9.89
N LEU A 264 -3.28 11.47 -9.84
CA LEU A 264 -2.67 12.04 -11.05
C LEU A 264 -2.38 10.93 -12.06
N PRO A 265 -2.56 11.18 -13.37
CA PRO A 265 -2.26 10.20 -14.39
C PRO A 265 -0.79 9.78 -14.35
N SER A 266 -0.48 8.63 -14.96
CA SER A 266 0.91 8.28 -15.18
C SER A 266 1.61 9.35 -16.00
N VAL A 267 2.87 9.63 -15.69
CA VAL A 267 3.73 10.45 -16.55
C VAL A 267 4.55 9.57 -17.49
N LEU A 268 4.45 8.24 -17.33
CA LEU A 268 5.16 7.23 -18.10
C LEU A 268 4.18 6.34 -18.88
N ASP A 269 4.55 5.98 -20.11
CA ASP A 269 3.96 4.90 -20.91
C ASP A 269 5.01 3.85 -21.31
N ALA A 270 4.65 2.91 -22.19
CA ALA A 270 5.56 1.88 -22.68
C ALA A 270 6.72 2.42 -23.55
N ASN A 271 6.59 3.63 -24.09
CA ASN A 271 7.59 4.29 -24.93
C ASN A 271 8.49 5.25 -24.13
N GLY A 272 8.20 5.46 -22.85
CA GLY A 272 8.93 6.39 -21.98
C GLY A 272 7.97 7.39 -21.36
N TYR A 273 8.12 8.67 -21.71
CA TYR A 273 7.28 9.73 -21.19
C TYR A 273 6.00 9.92 -22.03
N ILE A 274 4.87 10.17 -21.37
CA ILE A 274 3.63 10.52 -22.09
C ILE A 274 3.73 11.90 -22.76
N ASN A 275 4.49 12.82 -22.18
CA ASN A 275 4.82 14.13 -22.73
C ASN A 275 6.32 14.36 -22.58
N ASP A 276 6.95 14.97 -23.59
CA ASP A 276 8.39 15.25 -23.62
C ASP A 276 8.88 16.17 -22.47
N GLN A 277 7.97 16.84 -21.76
CA GLN A 277 8.23 17.68 -20.59
C GLN A 277 7.16 17.45 -19.51
N PRO A 278 7.22 16.35 -18.73
CA PRO A 278 6.21 16.06 -17.71
C PRO A 278 6.34 17.03 -16.53
N THR A 279 5.60 18.13 -16.54
CA THR A 279 5.61 19.08 -15.42
C THR A 279 4.77 18.52 -14.26
N ILE A 280 5.43 17.87 -13.29
CA ILE A 280 4.77 17.55 -12.02
C ILE A 280 4.84 18.81 -11.17
N VAL A 281 3.79 19.63 -11.21
CA VAL A 281 3.66 20.79 -10.33
C VAL A 281 3.41 20.29 -8.92
N ILE A 282 4.50 20.05 -8.18
CA ILE A 282 4.44 19.84 -6.75
C ILE A 282 4.30 21.23 -6.15
N GLN A 283 3.07 21.60 -5.76
CA GLN A 283 2.88 22.80 -4.97
C GLN A 283 3.51 22.59 -3.59
N VAL A 284 4.78 22.96 -3.47
CA VAL A 284 5.43 23.15 -2.18
C VAL A 284 4.96 24.51 -1.67
N PRO A 285 4.30 24.59 -0.49
CA PRO A 285 3.91 25.88 0.07
C PRO A 285 5.15 26.77 0.19
N LYS A 286 5.08 27.97 -0.39
CA LYS A 286 6.16 28.97 -0.31
C LYS A 286 6.49 29.21 1.16
N PHE A 287 7.77 29.19 1.49
CA PHE A 287 8.24 29.57 2.82
C PHE A 287 7.71 30.97 3.14
N PRO A 288 7.14 31.21 4.34
CA PRO A 288 7.07 32.57 4.82
C PRO A 288 8.51 33.11 4.88
N PRO A 289 8.79 34.32 4.38
CA PRO A 289 10.10 34.90 4.56
C PRO A 289 10.43 34.92 6.06
N GLU A 290 11.63 34.48 6.42
CA GLU A 290 12.14 34.64 7.78
C GLU A 290 12.01 36.13 8.12
N THR A 291 11.13 36.45 9.07
CA THR A 291 11.10 37.76 9.68
C THR A 291 12.40 37.91 10.45
N ARG A 292 13.35 38.63 9.85
CA ARG A 292 14.54 39.17 10.54
C ARG A 292 14.13 40.06 11.70
#